data_AF-A0A1Y2FR02-F1
#
_entry.id   AF-A0A1Y2FR02-F1
#
_cell.length_a   1.000
_cell.length_b   1.000
_cell.length_c   1.000
_cell.angle_alpha   90.00
_cell.angle_beta   90.00
_cell.angle_gamma   90.00
#
_symmetry.space_group_name_H-M   'P 1'
#
loop_
_entity.id
_entity.type
_entity.pdbx_description
1 polymer ?
#
loop_
_entity_poly.entity_id
_entity_poly.type
_entity_poly.pdbx_seq_one_letter_code
_entity_poly.pdbx_strand_id
1 'polypeptide(L)' 'MSMSTLQDLFSQGQPYHATVPLRAQALVATVLLIAAALGSALFSISTGPKKLAVALPASLCWGFGALYLLLACGVYV' A
#
# COMPACT_ATOMS: atom_id res chain seq x y z
N MET A 1 -9.97 7.38 35.38
CA MET A 1 -8.65 7.95 35.03
C MET A 1 -8.79 9.46 35.00
N SER A 2 -7.98 10.20 35.75
CA SER A 2 -7.98 11.67 35.66
C SER A 2 -7.24 12.10 34.39
N MET A 3 -7.62 13.24 33.83
CA MET A 3 -7.03 13.80 32.60
C MET A 3 -5.50 13.94 32.69
N SER A 4 -4.98 14.23 33.89
CA SER A 4 -3.55 14.28 34.18
C SER A 4 -2.82 12.97 33.87
N THR A 5 -3.40 11.82 34.22
CA THR A 5 -2.75 10.51 34.02
C THR A 5 -2.58 10.16 32.54
N LEU A 6 -3.52 10.56 31.68
CA LEU A 6 -3.39 10.33 30.23
C LEU A 6 -2.34 11.23 29.59
N GLN A 7 -2.21 12.46 30.10
CA GLN A 7 -1.26 13.44 29.59
C GLN A 7 0.18 13.06 29.95
N ASP A 8 0.39 12.55 31.17
CA ASP A 8 1.67 11.98 31.59
C ASP A 8 2.06 10.77 30.72
N LEU A 9 1.12 9.85 30.46
CA LEU A 9 1.36 8.70 29.58
C LEU A 9 1.65 9.11 28.12
N PHE A 10 0.96 10.12 27.59
CA PHE A 10 1.21 10.63 26.25
C PHE A 10 2.61 11.25 26.13
N SER A 11 3.04 12.02 27.14
CA SER A 11 4.36 12.65 27.16
C SER A 11 5.52 11.66 27.26
N GLN A 12 5.27 10.46 27.79
CA GLN A 12 6.23 9.35 27.85
C GLN A 12 6.21 8.45 26.61
N GLY A 13 5.24 8.65 25.71
CA GLY A 13 5.09 7.87 24.49
C GLY A 13 6.21 8.13 23.48
N GLN A 14 6.54 7.12 22.69
CA GLN A 14 7.44 7.29 21.55
C GLN A 14 6.72 7.95 20.37
N PRO A 15 7.41 8.77 19.56
CA PRO A 15 6.83 9.36 18.37
C PRO A 15 6.35 8.27 17.39
N TYR A 16 5.25 8.53 16.70
CA TYR A 16 4.80 7.66 15.63
C TYR A 16 5.79 7.69 14.46
N HIS A 17 6.31 6.51 14.11
CA HIS A 17 7.11 6.32 12.91
C HIS A 17 6.27 5.60 11.86
N ALA A 18 5.99 6.29 10.76
CA ALA A 18 5.27 5.70 9.64
C ALA A 18 6.07 4.54 9.02
N THR A 19 5.42 3.41 8.80
CA THR A 19 6.04 2.23 8.17
C THR A 19 6.57 2.53 6.77
N VAL A 20 5.85 3.39 6.02
CA VAL A 20 6.27 3.88 4.71
C VAL A 20 6.30 5.40 4.74
N PRO A 21 7.46 6.05 4.50
CA PRO A 21 7.54 7.49 4.55
C PRO A 21 6.80 8.12 3.34
N LEU A 22 6.18 9.28 3.56
CA LEU A 22 5.39 10.00 2.54
C LEU A 22 6.12 10.14 1.20
N ARG A 23 7.40 10.52 1.25
CA ARG A 23 8.27 10.68 0.06
C ARG A 23 8.44 9.41 -0.78
N ALA A 24 8.24 8.23 -0.20
CA ALA A 24 8.37 6.96 -0.90
C ALA A 24 7.05 6.45 -1.49
N GLN A 25 5.90 6.99 -1.08
CA GLN A 25 4.59 6.49 -1.48
C GLN A 25 4.37 6.57 -3.00
N ALA A 26 4.81 7.66 -3.64
CA ALA A 26 4.73 7.82 -5.09
C ALA A 26 5.54 6.73 -5.83
N LEU A 27 6.79 6.49 -5.39
CA LEU A 27 7.64 5.46 -5.98
C LEU A 27 7.04 4.06 -5.79
N VAL A 28 6.55 3.76 -4.58
CA VAL A 28 5.90 2.48 -4.27
C VAL A 28 4.67 2.28 -5.14
N ALA A 29 3.82 3.31 -5.30
CA ALA A 29 2.66 3.28 -6.17
C ALA A 29 3.06 2.98 -7.63
N THR A 30 4.04 3.70 -8.17
CA THR A 30 4.50 3.51 -9.55
C THR A 30 5.01 2.09 -9.79
N VAL A 31 5.86 1.56 -8.90
CA VAL A 31 6.41 0.21 -9.03
C VAL A 31 5.29 -0.84 -8.98
N LEU A 32 4.36 -0.72 -8.03
CA LEU A 32 3.23 -1.64 -7.90
C LEU A 32 2.30 -1.57 -9.11
N LEU A 33 1.98 -0.38 -9.63
CA LEU A 33 1.12 -0.21 -10.79
C LEU A 33 1.76 -0.74 -12.07
N ILE A 34 3.07 -0.56 -12.25
CA ILE A 34 3.80 -1.18 -13.38
C ILE A 34 3.75 -2.70 -13.26
N ALA A 35 4.04 -3.26 -12.08
CA ALA A 35 3.97 -4.70 -11.85
C ALA A 35 2.55 -5.23 -12.08
N ALA A 36 1.53 -4.48 -11.67
CA ALA A 36 0.13 -4.80 -11.87
C ALA A 36 -0.25 -4.80 -13.36
N ALA A 37 0.18 -3.79 -14.12
CA ALA A 37 -0.06 -3.71 -15.56
C ALA A 37 0.60 -4.88 -16.31
N LEU A 38 1.86 -5.20 -15.98
CA LEU A 38 2.57 -6.34 -16.56
C LEU A 38 1.92 -7.68 -16.18
N GLY A 39 1.54 -7.84 -14.91
CA GLY A 39 0.84 -9.03 -14.42
C GLY A 39 -0.52 -9.21 -15.08
N SER A 40 -1.28 -8.13 -15.29
CA SER A 40 -2.55 -8.15 -16.01
C SER A 40 -2.37 -8.49 -17.49
N ALA A 41 -1.34 -7.96 -18.15
CA ALA A 41 -1.01 -8.32 -19.52
C ALA A 41 -0.67 -9.82 -19.63
N LEU A 42 0.14 -10.34 -18.71
CA LEU A 42 0.48 -11.77 -18.66
C LEU A 42 -0.74 -12.65 -18.36
N PHE A 43 -1.64 -12.22 -17.46
CA PHE A 43 -2.91 -12.89 -17.19
C PHE A 43 -3.80 -12.96 -18.43
N SER A 44 -3.84 -11.89 -19.24
CA SER A 44 -4.65 -11.81 -20.46
C SER A 44 -4.25 -12.91 -21.46
N ILE A 45 -2.96 -13.16 -21.63
CA ILE A 45 -2.42 -14.17 -22.55
C ILE A 45 -2.30 -15.57 -21.94
N SER A 46 -2.45 -15.71 -20.62
CA SER A 46 -2.32 -16.99 -19.92
C SER A 46 -3.58 -17.85 -20.07
N THR A 47 -3.38 -19.16 -20.27
CA THR A 47 -4.45 -20.18 -20.37
C THR A 47 -4.32 -21.24 -19.29
N GLY A 48 -5.46 -21.85 -18.93
CA GLY A 48 -5.51 -22.94 -17.95
C GLY A 48 -5.33 -22.51 -16.48
N PRO A 49 -5.10 -23.46 -15.56
CA PRO A 49 -5.09 -23.22 -14.12
C PRO A 49 -3.92 -22.32 -13.65
N LYS A 50 -2.84 -22.23 -14.42
CA LYS A 50 -1.71 -21.31 -14.17
C LYS A 50 -2.13 -19.83 -14.22
N LYS A 51 -3.24 -19.53 -14.89
CA LYS A 51 -3.81 -18.18 -14.98
C LYS A 51 -4.16 -17.60 -13.60
N LEU A 52 -4.65 -18.43 -12.67
CA LEU A 52 -4.95 -18.00 -11.30
C LEU A 52 -3.68 -17.58 -10.53
N ALA A 53 -2.57 -18.28 -10.78
CA ALA A 53 -1.29 -17.96 -10.14
C ALA A 53 -0.74 -16.59 -10.57
N VAL A 54 -1.13 -16.10 -11.74
CA VAL A 54 -0.80 -14.74 -12.22
C VAL A 54 -1.84 -13.71 -11.77
N ALA A 55 -3.12 -14.10 -11.73
CA ALA A 55 -4.23 -13.22 -11.38
C ALA A 55 -4.12 -12.67 -9.95
N LEU A 56 -3.79 -13.52 -8.98
CA LEU A 56 -3.75 -13.16 -7.57
C LEU A 56 -2.66 -12.11 -7.25
N PRO A 57 -1.39 -12.30 -7.64
CA PRO A 57 -0.38 -11.26 -7.45
C PRO A 57 -0.70 -9.97 -8.21
N ALA A 58 -1.22 -10.07 -9.45
CA ALA A 58 -1.55 -8.90 -10.26
C ALA A 58 -2.66 -8.06 -9.62
N SER A 59 -3.71 -8.68 -9.07
CA SER A 59 -4.80 -7.96 -8.40
C SER A 59 -4.35 -7.32 -7.09
N LEU A 60 -3.48 -7.97 -6.32
CA LEU A 60 -2.87 -7.38 -5.14
C LEU A 60 -2.02 -6.15 -5.51
N CYS A 61 -1.23 -6.25 -6.58
CA CYS A 61 -0.44 -5.11 -7.06
C CYS A 61 -1.33 -3.94 -7.52
N TRP A 62 -2.45 -4.22 -8.18
CA TRP A 62 -3.44 -3.18 -8.52
C TRP A 62 -4.03 -2.52 -7.28
N GLY A 63 -4.48 -3.32 -6.30
CA GLY A 63 -5.08 -2.82 -5.07
C GLY A 63 -4.11 -1.93 -4.27
N PHE A 64 -2.94 -2.45 -3.92
CA PHE A 64 -1.95 -1.68 -3.17
C PHE A 64 -1.37 -0.52 -3.99
N GLY A 65 -1.14 -0.71 -5.29
CA GLY A 65 -0.67 0.36 -6.18
C GLY A 65 -1.62 1.54 -6.24
N ALA A 66 -2.93 1.28 -6.37
CA ALA A 66 -3.95 2.32 -6.34
C ALA A 66 -4.02 3.02 -4.96
N LEU A 67 -3.92 2.26 -3.87
CA LEU A 67 -3.94 2.80 -2.51
C LEU A 67 -2.75 3.75 -2.28
N TYR A 68 -1.53 3.33 -2.63
CA TYR A 68 -0.36 4.21 -2.53
C TYR A 68 -0.39 5.38 -3.51
N LEU A 69 -1.06 5.26 -4.66
CA LEU A 69 -1.26 6.38 -5.58
C LEU A 69 -2.18 7.44 -4.96
N LEU A 70 -3.28 7.03 -4.33
CA LEU A 70 -4.18 7.94 -3.61
C LEU A 70 -3.44 8.67 -2.48
N LEU A 71 -2.67 7.92 -1.68
CA LEU A 71 -1.85 8.50 -0.62
C LEU A 71 -0.82 9.50 -1.17
N ALA A 72 -0.17 9.18 -2.30
CA ALA A 72 0.76 10.08 -2.97
C ALA A 72 0.11 11.37 -3.51
N CYS A 73 -1.18 11.31 -3.88
CA CYS A 73 -1.98 12.48 -4.27
C CYS A 73 -2.50 13.29 -3.07
N GLY A 74 -2.22 12.87 -1.84
CA GLY A 74 -2.68 13.54 -0.62
C GLY A 74 -4.10 13.15 -0.19
N VAL A 75 -4.67 12.08 -0.75
CA VAL A 75 -5.93 11.50 -0.29
C VAL A 75 -5.61 10.42 0.74
N TYR A 76 -5.75 10.78 2.02
CA TYR A 76 -5.49 9.89 3.15
C TYR A 76 -6.77 9.14 3.54
N VAL A 77 -6.61 7.84 3.84
CA VAL A 77 -7.66 6.95 4.36
C VAL A 77 -7.38 6.65 5.82
#